data_AF-A0A0R2PE51-F1
#
_entry.id   AF-A0A0R2PE51-F1
#
_cell.length_a   1.000
_cell.length_b   1.000
_cell.length_c   1.000
_cell.angle_alpha   90.00
_cell.angle_beta   90.00
_cell.angle_gamma   90.00
#
_symmetry.space_group_name_H-M   'P 1'
#
loop_
_entity.id
_entity.type
_entity.pdbx_description
1 polymer ?
#
loop_
_entity_poly.entity_id
_entity_poly.type
_entity_poly.pdbx_seq_one_letter_code
_entity_poly.pdbx_strand_id
1 'polypeptide(L)'
;MSDTRAEILPVDSPLTTAARITINAPARTIFDLLASPADHKRFDGSGTVRGSLSGPDRLFLGAQFGMSMKIKLPYRIKNTVITFEENKKITWCHLMKWRWSYELNSISATQTVVTESFDARDIPAFATWWLERTGAMAHNPKWMAKSLVALKSIAEG
;
A
#
# COMPACT_ATOMS: atom_id res chain seq x y z
N MET A 1 -21.10 -7.79 12.56
CA MET A 1 -19.74 -7.61 12.05
C MET A 1 -19.88 -7.49 10.54
N SER A 2 -19.55 -6.34 9.92
CA SER A 2 -19.76 -6.23 8.47
C SER A 2 -18.87 -7.25 7.75
N ASP A 3 -19.43 -7.97 6.78
CA ASP A 3 -18.74 -8.96 5.94
C ASP A 3 -17.79 -8.30 4.92
N THR A 4 -17.28 -7.11 5.23
CA THR A 4 -16.43 -6.32 4.33
C THR A 4 -15.10 -7.03 4.15
N ARG A 5 -14.88 -7.59 2.95
CA ARG A 5 -13.66 -8.28 2.57
C ARG A 5 -13.14 -7.69 1.27
N ALA A 6 -11.83 -7.45 1.21
CA ALA A 6 -11.16 -7.22 -0.07
C ALA A 6 -10.93 -8.57 -0.77
N GLU A 7 -11.00 -8.55 -2.09
CA GLU A 7 -10.70 -9.67 -2.96
C GLU A 7 -9.18 -9.78 -3.14
N ILE A 8 -8.61 -10.97 -2.92
CA ILE A 8 -7.21 -11.24 -3.28
C ILE A 8 -7.20 -11.66 -4.75
N LEU A 9 -6.41 -10.98 -5.56
CA LEU A 9 -6.37 -11.21 -7.00
C LEU A 9 -5.33 -12.29 -7.36
N PRO A 10 -5.60 -13.14 -8.36
CA PRO A 10 -4.57 -13.98 -8.95
C PRO A 10 -3.52 -13.10 -9.63
N VAL A 11 -2.28 -13.59 -9.64
CA VAL A 11 -1.12 -12.89 -10.20
C VAL A 11 -0.23 -13.88 -10.94
N ASP A 12 0.44 -13.42 -12.00
CA ASP A 12 1.21 -14.28 -12.89
C ASP A 12 2.63 -14.58 -12.38
N SER A 13 3.03 -13.97 -11.26
CA SER A 13 4.37 -14.12 -10.69
C SER A 13 4.35 -14.36 -9.18
N PRO A 14 5.15 -15.29 -8.65
CA PRO A 14 5.27 -15.53 -7.22
C PRO A 14 5.93 -14.37 -6.45
N LEU A 15 6.52 -13.40 -7.17
CA LEU A 15 7.13 -12.18 -6.62
C LEU A 15 6.19 -10.97 -6.70
N THR A 16 4.92 -11.21 -6.98
CA THR A 16 3.88 -10.17 -7.00
C THR A 16 2.70 -10.59 -6.14
N THR A 17 1.96 -9.62 -5.61
CA THR A 17 0.67 -9.86 -4.94
C THR A 17 -0.26 -8.69 -5.20
N ALA A 18 -1.56 -8.94 -5.25
CA ALA A 18 -2.56 -7.89 -5.44
C ALA A 18 -3.84 -8.18 -4.66
N ALA A 19 -4.50 -7.11 -4.22
CA ALA A 19 -5.82 -7.16 -3.60
C ALA A 19 -6.67 -5.97 -4.07
N ARG A 20 -7.99 -6.11 -4.02
CA ARG A 20 -8.95 -5.12 -4.51
C ARG A 20 -10.14 -4.96 -3.59
N ILE A 21 -10.65 -3.73 -3.48
CA ILE A 21 -11.92 -3.45 -2.82
C ILE A 21 -12.65 -2.29 -3.51
N THR A 22 -13.98 -2.31 -3.42
CA THR A 22 -14.81 -1.14 -3.79
C THR A 22 -15.06 -0.29 -2.55
N ILE A 23 -14.77 1.00 -2.65
CA ILE A 23 -14.97 2.01 -1.61
C ILE A 23 -16.04 3.00 -2.09
N ASN A 24 -17.06 3.23 -1.28
CA ASN A 24 -18.13 4.20 -1.49
C ASN A 24 -17.66 5.61 -1.10
N ALA A 25 -16.57 6.04 -1.71
CA ALA A 25 -16.04 7.39 -1.59
C ALA A 25 -15.49 7.87 -2.95
N PRO A 26 -15.46 9.20 -3.19
CA PRO A 26 -14.77 9.77 -4.34
C PRO A 26 -13.29 9.38 -4.36
N ALA A 27 -12.71 9.19 -5.54
CA ALA A 27 -11.30 8.82 -5.69
C ALA A 27 -10.36 9.82 -4.99
N ARG A 28 -10.72 11.11 -4.97
CA ARG A 28 -9.98 12.16 -4.27
C ARG A 28 -9.84 11.91 -2.77
N THR A 29 -10.93 11.55 -2.09
CA THR A 29 -10.91 11.27 -0.64
C THR A 29 -9.94 10.14 -0.31
N ILE A 30 -9.94 9.09 -1.13
CA ILE A 30 -9.06 7.93 -0.96
C ILE A 30 -7.62 8.31 -1.29
N PHE A 31 -7.41 9.03 -2.40
CA PHE A 31 -6.09 9.43 -2.85
C PHE A 31 -5.40 10.38 -1.87
N ASP A 32 -6.14 11.27 -1.22
CA ASP A 32 -5.62 12.17 -0.18
C ASP A 32 -5.03 11.39 1.01
N LEU A 33 -5.67 10.29 1.42
CA LEU A 33 -5.15 9.39 2.47
C LEU A 33 -3.87 8.68 2.01
N LEU A 34 -3.84 8.20 0.76
CA LEU A 34 -2.67 7.51 0.19
C LEU A 34 -1.49 8.46 -0.01
N ALA A 35 -1.76 9.71 -0.39
CA ALA A 35 -0.76 10.74 -0.58
C ALA A 35 -0.27 11.37 0.73
N SER A 36 -0.83 11.01 1.89
CA SER A 36 -0.45 11.51 3.21
C SER A 36 0.34 10.45 3.99
N PRO A 37 1.67 10.55 4.12
CA PRO A 37 2.46 9.57 4.87
C PRO A 37 2.04 9.45 6.34
N ALA A 38 1.50 10.52 6.92
CA ALA A 38 0.98 10.52 8.28
C ALA A 38 -0.22 9.57 8.45
N ASP A 39 -1.01 9.37 7.40
CA ASP A 39 -2.20 8.52 7.42
C ASP A 39 -1.90 7.04 7.19
N HIS A 40 -0.72 6.69 6.67
CA HIS A 40 -0.35 5.30 6.32
C HIS A 40 -0.48 4.31 7.48
N LYS A 41 -0.25 4.77 8.72
CA LYS A 41 -0.47 3.93 9.91
C LYS A 41 -1.94 3.57 10.10
N ARG A 42 -2.86 4.46 9.77
CA ARG A 42 -4.30 4.32 10.05
C ARG A 42 -4.91 3.17 9.26
N PHE A 43 -4.40 2.93 8.05
CA PHE A 43 -4.86 1.88 7.16
C PHE A 43 -3.85 0.73 7.00
N ASP A 44 -2.79 0.64 7.80
CA ASP A 44 -1.86 -0.48 7.72
C ASP A 44 -2.47 -1.76 8.31
N GLY A 45 -2.86 -2.68 7.45
CA GLY A 45 -3.41 -3.98 7.84
C GLY A 45 -2.39 -4.91 8.50
N SER A 46 -1.09 -4.70 8.28
CA SER A 46 -0.01 -5.54 8.82
C SER A 46 0.32 -5.24 10.29
N GLY A 47 -0.01 -4.04 10.78
CA GLY A 47 0.37 -3.54 12.09
C GLY A 47 1.88 -3.30 12.25
N THR A 48 2.63 -3.29 11.15
CA THR A 48 4.07 -3.05 11.16
C THR A 48 4.40 -1.57 11.14
N VAL A 49 3.58 -0.74 10.47
CA VAL A 49 3.75 0.70 10.37
C VAL A 49 3.44 1.35 11.73
N ARG A 50 4.39 2.12 12.26
CA ARG A 50 4.27 2.81 13.56
C ARG A 50 4.03 4.31 13.43
N GLY A 51 4.38 4.88 12.29
CA GLY A 51 4.12 6.28 11.94
C GLY A 51 5.08 6.80 10.88
N SER A 52 4.80 7.99 10.36
CA SER A 52 5.71 8.75 9.50
C SER A 52 6.90 9.27 10.31
N LEU A 53 8.08 9.30 9.68
CA LEU A 53 9.33 9.83 10.26
C LEU A 53 9.81 11.09 9.54
N SER A 54 9.57 11.19 8.23
CA SER A 54 10.09 12.26 7.38
C SER A 54 9.38 12.24 6.03
N GLY A 55 9.40 13.38 5.33
CA GLY A 55 8.77 13.54 4.02
C GLY A 55 7.83 14.75 4.01
N PRO A 56 7.26 15.08 2.84
CA PRO A 56 6.26 16.14 2.75
C PRO A 56 4.93 15.70 3.37
N ASP A 57 4.09 16.67 3.73
CA ASP A 57 2.72 16.40 4.21
C ASP A 57 1.87 15.70 3.14
N ARG A 58 2.06 16.12 1.88
CA ARG A 58 1.48 15.48 0.69
C ARG A 58 2.58 15.00 -0.24
N LEU A 59 2.51 13.73 -0.63
CA LEU A 59 3.38 13.12 -1.62
C LEU A 59 3.14 13.70 -3.02
N PHE A 60 4.20 13.66 -3.83
CA PHE A 60 4.22 14.04 -5.24
C PHE A 60 5.28 13.18 -5.95
N LEU A 61 5.34 13.24 -7.28
CA LEU A 61 6.32 12.48 -8.05
C LEU A 61 7.76 12.79 -7.60
N GLY A 62 8.55 11.76 -7.28
CA GLY A 62 9.92 11.90 -6.79
C GLY A 62 10.04 12.22 -5.30
N ALA A 63 8.93 12.48 -4.59
CA ALA A 63 8.95 12.71 -3.15
C ALA A 63 9.54 11.51 -2.42
N GLN A 64 10.38 11.79 -1.42
CA GLN A 64 10.94 10.79 -0.53
C GLN A 64 10.28 10.90 0.83
N PHE A 65 9.90 9.76 1.40
CA PHE A 65 9.31 9.70 2.73
C PHE A 65 9.83 8.49 3.50
N GLY A 66 9.87 8.62 4.82
CA GLY A 66 10.38 7.61 5.73
C GLY A 66 9.29 7.13 6.67
N MET A 67 9.18 5.82 6.86
CA MET A 67 8.23 5.21 7.78
C MET A 67 8.95 4.47 8.91
N SER A 68 8.46 4.62 10.12
CA SER A 68 8.84 3.82 11.27
C SER A 68 8.10 2.49 11.23
N MET A 69 8.83 1.39 11.36
CA MET A 69 8.29 0.04 11.25
C MET A 69 8.69 -0.80 12.47
N LYS A 70 7.94 -1.85 12.79
CA LYS A 70 8.31 -2.81 13.84
C LYS A 70 7.79 -4.21 13.55
N ILE A 71 8.71 -5.15 13.37
CA ILE A 71 8.49 -6.59 13.34
C ILE A 71 9.44 -7.19 14.38
N LYS A 72 8.93 -7.48 15.58
CA LYS A 72 9.72 -7.80 16.79
C LYS A 72 10.66 -6.65 17.22
N LEU A 73 11.59 -6.22 16.37
CA LEU A 73 12.50 -5.09 16.54
C LEU A 73 12.07 -3.88 15.70
N PRO A 74 12.35 -2.65 16.15
CA PRO A 74 12.09 -1.44 15.37
C PRO A 74 13.07 -1.32 14.19
N TYR A 75 12.57 -0.88 13.05
CA TYR A 75 13.37 -0.56 11.87
C TYR A 75 12.74 0.61 11.10
N ARG A 76 13.44 1.14 10.11
CA ARG A 76 12.99 2.29 9.31
C ARG A 76 13.07 1.93 7.84
N ILE A 77 12.12 2.43 7.06
CA ILE A 77 12.14 2.30 5.61
C ILE A 77 12.13 3.69 4.99
N LYS A 78 12.83 3.83 3.85
CA LYS A 78 12.78 5.02 3.02
C LYS A 78 12.21 4.65 1.67
N ASN A 79 11.19 5.37 1.25
CA ASN A 79 10.47 5.17 0.01
C ASN A 79 10.63 6.40 -0.90
N THR A 80 10.61 6.18 -2.20
CA THR A 80 10.56 7.24 -3.22
C THR A 80 9.33 7.03 -4.09
N VAL A 81 8.53 8.07 -4.31
CA VAL A 81 7.38 8.03 -5.21
C VAL A 81 7.87 7.99 -6.65
N ILE A 82 7.55 6.91 -7.37
CA ILE A 82 7.97 6.67 -8.76
C ILE A 82 6.83 6.85 -9.78
N THR A 83 5.59 6.86 -9.31
CA THR A 83 4.40 7.18 -10.12
C THR A 83 3.44 7.98 -9.27
N PHE A 84 2.92 9.06 -9.83
CA PHE A 84 1.96 9.92 -9.17
C PHE A 84 1.03 10.53 -10.22
N GLU A 85 -0.13 9.92 -10.38
CA GLU A 85 -1.24 10.38 -11.19
C GLU A 85 -2.38 10.70 -10.25
N GLU A 86 -2.63 11.99 -10.05
CA GLU A 86 -3.63 12.51 -9.11
C GLU A 86 -4.98 11.78 -9.27
N ASN A 87 -5.49 11.23 -8.15
CA ASN A 87 -6.75 10.47 -8.07
C ASN A 87 -6.82 9.18 -8.89
N LYS A 88 -5.70 8.71 -9.46
CA LYS A 88 -5.66 7.52 -10.33
C LYS A 88 -4.64 6.50 -9.89
N LYS A 89 -3.40 6.92 -9.64
CA LYS A 89 -2.31 5.99 -9.37
C LYS A 89 -1.22 6.62 -8.52
N ILE A 90 -0.79 5.90 -7.51
CA ILE A 90 0.42 6.24 -6.77
C ILE A 90 1.25 4.98 -6.56
N THR A 91 2.54 5.08 -6.87
CA THR A 91 3.49 3.99 -6.66
C THR A 91 4.71 4.54 -5.95
N TRP A 92 5.12 3.88 -4.87
CA TRP A 92 6.39 4.16 -4.24
C TRP A 92 7.28 2.93 -4.21
N CYS A 93 8.58 3.20 -4.20
CA CYS A 93 9.63 2.22 -4.30
C CYS A 93 10.56 2.33 -3.08
N HIS A 94 10.74 1.20 -2.39
CA HIS A 94 11.76 1.07 -1.36
C HIS A 94 13.16 1.03 -1.99
N LEU A 95 14.20 1.31 -1.21
CA LEU A 95 15.59 1.23 -1.67
C LEU A 95 15.96 -0.16 -2.25
N MET A 96 15.37 -1.23 -1.70
CA MET A 96 15.54 -2.61 -2.19
C MET A 96 14.65 -2.96 -3.40
N LYS A 97 14.14 -1.95 -4.10
CA LYS A 97 13.28 -2.06 -5.30
C LYS A 97 11.92 -2.71 -5.09
N TRP A 98 11.42 -2.72 -3.85
CA TRP A 98 10.05 -3.15 -3.56
C TRP A 98 9.09 -2.05 -3.96
N ARG A 99 8.19 -2.36 -4.89
CA ARG A 99 7.21 -1.41 -5.40
C ARG A 99 5.85 -1.69 -4.79
N TRP A 100 5.29 -0.70 -4.12
CA TRP A 100 3.90 -0.70 -3.64
C TRP A 100 3.11 0.28 -4.50
N SER A 101 2.02 -0.19 -5.09
CA SER A 101 1.19 0.60 -6.00
C SER A 101 -0.27 0.55 -5.57
N TYR A 102 -0.94 1.70 -5.67
CA TYR A 102 -2.39 1.82 -5.55
C TYR A 102 -2.93 2.39 -6.84
N GLU A 103 -3.95 1.73 -7.39
CA GLU A 103 -4.68 2.14 -8.58
C GLU A 103 -6.14 2.37 -8.22
N LEU A 104 -6.66 3.55 -8.55
CA LEU A 104 -8.01 4.01 -8.25
C LEU A 104 -8.78 4.14 -9.56
N ASN A 105 -9.80 3.32 -9.72
CA ASN A 105 -10.73 3.40 -10.84
C ASN A 105 -12.08 3.94 -10.34
N SER A 106 -12.34 5.23 -10.60
CA SER A 106 -13.62 5.87 -10.25
C SER A 106 -14.73 5.30 -11.13
N ILE A 107 -15.69 4.60 -10.54
CA ILE A 107 -16.85 4.05 -11.26
C ILE A 107 -18.07 4.96 -11.18
N SER A 108 -18.13 5.84 -10.18
CA SER A 108 -19.06 6.97 -10.11
C SER A 108 -18.44 8.14 -9.33
N ALA A 109 -19.17 9.24 -9.14
CA ALA A 109 -18.73 10.35 -8.31
C ALA A 109 -18.54 9.99 -6.82
N THR A 110 -19.18 8.90 -6.36
CA THR A 110 -19.21 8.48 -4.95
C THR A 110 -18.67 7.07 -4.75
N GLN A 111 -18.11 6.43 -5.80
CA GLN A 111 -17.66 5.05 -5.71
C GLN A 111 -16.41 4.82 -6.55
N THR A 112 -15.42 4.18 -5.93
CA THR A 112 -14.08 3.94 -6.49
C THR A 112 -13.65 2.51 -6.21
N VAL A 113 -13.15 1.83 -7.23
CA VAL A 113 -12.47 0.53 -7.08
C VAL A 113 -10.99 0.79 -6.84
N VAL A 114 -10.47 0.31 -5.73
CA VAL A 114 -9.06 0.46 -5.34
C VAL A 114 -8.36 -0.88 -5.46
N THR A 115 -7.26 -0.92 -6.21
CA THR A 115 -6.38 -2.09 -6.30
C THR A 115 -5.04 -1.73 -5.68
N GLU A 116 -4.60 -2.53 -4.71
CA GLU A 116 -3.28 -2.45 -4.12
C GLU A 116 -2.43 -3.59 -4.69
N SER A 117 -1.21 -3.29 -5.10
CA SER A 117 -0.28 -4.29 -5.62
C SER A 117 1.12 -4.11 -5.05
N PHE A 118 1.79 -5.24 -4.88
CA PHE A 118 3.19 -5.34 -4.49
C PHE A 118 3.96 -6.04 -5.58
N ASP A 119 5.06 -5.45 -6.02
CA ASP A 119 5.95 -6.00 -7.03
C ASP A 119 7.40 -6.02 -6.53
N ALA A 120 7.94 -7.23 -6.47
CA ALA A 120 9.28 -7.54 -6.01
C ALA A 120 10.11 -8.31 -7.05
N ARG A 121 9.79 -8.17 -8.35
CA ARG A 121 10.50 -8.88 -9.43
C ARG A 121 11.93 -8.38 -9.67
N ASP A 122 12.20 -7.09 -9.42
CA ASP A 122 13.48 -6.45 -9.75
C ASP A 122 14.44 -6.31 -8.56
N ILE A 123 14.26 -7.11 -7.52
CA ILE A 123 14.94 -6.94 -6.24
C ILE A 123 16.33 -7.61 -6.24
N PRO A 124 17.29 -7.12 -5.43
CA PRO A 124 18.58 -7.80 -5.27
C PRO A 124 18.43 -9.20 -4.67
N ALA A 125 19.35 -10.13 -4.98
CA ALA A 125 19.30 -11.53 -4.53
C ALA A 125 19.14 -11.70 -3.00
N PHE A 126 19.78 -10.84 -2.20
CA PHE A 126 19.62 -10.83 -0.74
C PHE A 126 18.17 -10.52 -0.31
N ALA A 127 17.48 -9.61 -1.02
CA ALA A 127 16.09 -9.28 -0.73
C ALA A 127 15.15 -10.43 -1.12
N THR A 128 15.43 -11.14 -2.22
CA THR A 128 14.70 -12.37 -2.60
C THR A 128 14.81 -13.43 -1.51
N TRP A 129 16.04 -13.73 -1.09
CA TRP A 129 16.29 -14.67 0.00
C TRP A 129 15.57 -14.28 1.31
N TRP A 130 15.51 -12.98 1.62
CA TRP A 130 14.77 -12.48 2.77
C TRP A 130 13.25 -12.70 2.67
N LEU A 131 12.66 -12.38 1.51
CA LEU A 131 11.22 -12.60 1.28
C LEU A 131 10.84 -14.08 1.38
N GLU A 132 11.67 -14.98 0.86
CA GLU A 132 11.50 -16.44 1.00
C GLU A 132 11.55 -16.88 2.46
N ARG A 133 12.58 -16.46 3.21
CA ARG A 133 12.77 -16.80 4.63
C ARG A 133 11.62 -16.33 5.53
N THR A 134 11.07 -15.16 5.25
CA THR A 134 9.99 -14.56 6.04
C THR A 134 8.60 -15.06 5.64
N GLY A 135 8.47 -15.75 4.49
CA GLY A 135 7.18 -16.10 3.92
C GLY A 135 6.32 -14.87 3.59
N ALA A 136 6.93 -13.70 3.40
CA ALA A 136 6.21 -12.44 3.20
C ALA A 136 5.22 -12.53 2.03
N MET A 137 5.61 -13.16 0.92
CA MET A 137 4.75 -13.30 -0.26
C MET A 137 3.46 -14.09 0.01
N ALA A 138 3.49 -15.07 0.93
CA ALA A 138 2.29 -15.83 1.32
C ALA A 138 1.34 -15.04 2.23
N HIS A 139 1.89 -14.12 3.04
CA HIS A 139 1.11 -13.34 4.01
C HIS A 139 0.67 -11.97 3.49
N ASN A 140 1.43 -11.37 2.58
CA ASN A 140 1.18 -10.05 2.01
C ASN A 140 -0.26 -9.88 1.49
N PRO A 141 -0.85 -10.81 0.72
CA PRO A 141 -2.21 -10.65 0.23
C PRO A 141 -3.24 -10.46 1.35
N LYS A 142 -3.07 -11.17 2.46
CA LYS A 142 -3.95 -11.05 3.63
C LYS A 142 -3.79 -9.69 4.32
N TRP A 143 -2.56 -9.19 4.43
CA TRP A 143 -2.31 -7.89 5.04
C TRP A 143 -2.79 -6.73 4.16
N MET A 144 -2.55 -6.82 2.85
CA MET A 144 -3.09 -5.92 1.84
C MET A 144 -4.62 -5.85 1.89
N ALA A 145 -5.28 -7.02 1.91
CA ALA A 145 -6.72 -7.09 2.04
C ALA A 145 -7.24 -6.39 3.31
N LYS A 146 -6.55 -6.54 4.44
CA LYS A 146 -6.87 -5.81 5.68
C LYS A 146 -6.62 -4.31 5.56
N SER A 147 -5.53 -3.90 4.90
CA SER A 147 -5.22 -2.49 4.67
C SER A 147 -6.33 -1.81 3.88
N LEU A 148 -6.79 -2.46 2.81
CA LEU A 148 -7.88 -1.98 1.97
C LEU A 148 -9.22 -1.88 2.73
N VAL A 149 -9.52 -2.82 3.63
CA VAL A 149 -10.71 -2.75 4.49
C VAL A 149 -10.62 -1.56 5.47
N ALA A 150 -9.45 -1.33 6.07
CA ALA A 150 -9.25 -0.18 6.95
C ALA A 150 -9.34 1.15 6.18
N LEU A 151 -8.74 1.22 4.99
CA LEU A 151 -8.83 2.37 4.10
C LEU A 151 -10.28 2.67 3.72
N LYS A 152 -11.07 1.64 3.39
CA LYS A 152 -12.51 1.76 3.14
C LYS A 152 -13.24 2.34 4.35
N SER A 153 -13.00 1.80 5.54
CA SER A 153 -13.65 2.28 6.77
C SER A 153 -13.33 3.75 7.07
N ILE A 154 -12.13 4.23 6.73
CA ILE A 154 -11.72 5.62 6.96
C ILE A 154 -12.33 6.54 5.89
N ALA A 155 -12.40 6.08 4.64
CA ALA A 155 -12.89 6.89 3.53
C ALA A 155 -14.42 7.01 3.48
N GLU A 156 -15.14 6.04 4.04
CA GLU A 156 -16.63 6.02 4.09
C GLU A 156 -17.22 6.61 5.37
N GLY A 157 -16.42 6.78 6.42
CA GLY A 157 -16.83 7.36 7.70
C GLY A 157 -16.65 8.87 7.73
#